data_AF-A0A6L6PGC9-F1
#
_entry.id   AF-A0A6L6PGC9-F1
#
_cell.length_a   1.000
_cell.length_b   1.000
_cell.length_c   1.000
_cell.angle_alpha   90.00
_cell.angle_beta   90.00
_cell.angle_gamma   90.00
#
_symmetry.space_group_name_H-M   'P 1'
#
loop_
_entity.id
_entity.type
_entity.pdbx_description
1 polymer ?
#
loop_
_entity_poly.entity_id
_entity_poly.type
_entity_poly.pdbx_seq_one_letter_code
_entity_poly.pdbx_strand_id
1 'polypeptide(L)'
;MTRRAIFAGVILLVSCAVLAAPKKPAKPGALPRYGMLVFSDLCMHPDSGEFGGQRITLQRFAEVDTVLYEFTAGGLSWPVVASDVTIDPRGQQFYFTVQPPDEDERTISGHLADNGKTLVLDGGYCEDQSVPMRLPLVTDFSRKAGTCRACPAPKVKQPPEEEKPVIDTGSTVTASR
;
A
#
# COMPACT_ATOMS: atom_id res chain seq x y z
N MET A 1 12.61 -2.03 79.54
CA MET A 1 13.12 -0.96 78.65
C MET A 1 14.07 -1.60 77.63
N THR A 2 13.62 -2.48 76.73
CA THR A 2 12.96 -2.28 75.42
C THR A 2 13.67 -1.39 74.40
N ARG A 3 13.97 -2.02 73.25
CA ARG A 3 14.04 -1.49 71.87
C ARG A 3 15.35 -0.86 71.39
N ARG A 4 16.20 -1.68 70.74
CA ARG A 4 16.94 -1.32 69.51
C ARG A 4 17.41 -2.59 68.77
N ALA A 5 16.58 -3.20 67.92
CA ALA A 5 17.08 -4.22 66.98
C ALA A 5 16.06 -4.64 65.89
N ILE A 6 15.26 -3.75 65.28
CA ILE A 6 14.43 -4.20 64.14
C ILE A 6 14.20 -3.06 63.14
N PHE A 7 15.22 -2.70 62.35
CA PHE A 7 15.03 -1.88 61.14
C PHE A 7 16.12 -2.19 60.11
N ALA A 8 16.10 -3.37 59.48
CA ALA A 8 16.98 -3.67 58.35
C ALA A 8 16.46 -4.76 57.39
N GLY A 9 15.14 -5.01 57.34
CA GLY A 9 14.62 -6.26 56.74
C GLY A 9 13.62 -6.16 55.59
N VAL A 10 13.20 -4.97 55.12
CA VAL A 10 11.98 -4.87 54.27
C VAL A 10 12.22 -4.36 52.85
N ILE A 11 13.42 -3.93 52.46
CA ILE A 11 13.65 -3.30 51.13
C ILE A 11 13.98 -4.31 50.01
N LEU A 12 14.03 -5.62 50.27
CA LEU A 12 14.50 -6.62 49.29
C LEU A 12 13.42 -7.42 48.54
N LEU A 13 12.13 -7.08 48.67
CA LEU A 13 11.03 -7.90 48.10
C LEU A 13 10.21 -7.24 46.98
N VAL A 14 10.57 -6.07 46.47
CA VAL A 14 9.75 -5.35 45.46
C VAL A 14 10.22 -5.57 44.00
N SER A 15 11.36 -6.20 43.77
CA SER A 15 11.99 -6.18 42.43
C SER A 15 11.62 -7.34 41.46
N CYS A 16 10.75 -8.29 41.83
CA CYS A 16 10.51 -9.48 41.00
C CYS A 16 9.15 -9.55 40.28
N ALA A 17 8.27 -8.55 40.39
CA ALA A 17 6.90 -8.67 39.90
C ALA A 17 6.67 -8.30 38.42
N VAL A 18 7.71 -8.01 37.62
CA VAL A 18 7.54 -7.53 36.23
C VAL A 18 7.47 -8.68 35.18
N LEU A 19 7.72 -9.93 35.55
CA LEU A 19 7.94 -11.01 34.56
C LEU A 19 6.70 -11.83 34.15
N ALA A 20 5.50 -11.53 34.64
CA ALA A 20 4.31 -12.35 34.38
C ALA A 20 3.10 -11.57 33.86
N ALA A 21 3.31 -10.51 33.08
CA ALA A 21 2.22 -9.96 32.29
C ALA A 21 1.79 -11.02 31.25
N PRO A 22 0.52 -11.50 31.24
CA PRO A 22 0.06 -12.42 30.23
C PRO A 22 0.19 -11.74 28.87
N LYS A 23 1.13 -12.23 28.03
CA LYS A 23 1.21 -11.82 26.64
C LYS A 23 -0.09 -12.24 25.99
N LYS A 24 -0.97 -11.27 25.70
CA LYS A 24 -2.17 -11.52 24.89
C LYS A 24 -1.69 -12.27 23.64
N PRO A 25 -2.28 -13.43 23.30
CA PRO A 25 -1.90 -14.14 22.09
C PRO A 25 -2.07 -13.16 20.93
N ALA A 26 -0.98 -12.92 20.21
CA ALA A 26 -1.02 -12.08 19.02
C ALA A 26 -2.06 -12.69 18.08
N LYS A 27 -2.99 -11.87 17.58
CA LYS A 27 -3.93 -12.32 16.54
C LYS A 27 -3.08 -12.88 15.40
N PRO A 28 -3.45 -14.06 14.83
CA PRO A 28 -2.77 -14.59 13.66
C PRO A 28 -2.65 -13.48 12.60
N GLY A 29 -1.48 -13.36 11.99
CA GLY A 29 -1.26 -12.42 10.91
C GLY A 29 -2.25 -12.66 9.76
N ALA A 30 -2.52 -11.62 8.97
CA ALA A 30 -3.47 -11.75 7.86
C ALA A 30 -2.96 -12.67 6.73
N LEU A 31 -1.63 -12.84 6.65
CA LEU A 31 -0.98 -13.78 5.73
C LEU A 31 -0.60 -15.09 6.43
N PRO A 32 -0.76 -16.25 5.76
CA PRO A 32 -0.15 -17.48 6.19
C PRO A 32 1.37 -17.33 6.29
N ARG A 33 1.99 -18.07 7.20
CA ARG A 33 3.44 -18.04 7.40
C ARG A 33 4.20 -18.52 6.16
N TYR A 34 3.71 -19.57 5.51
CA TYR A 34 4.29 -20.18 4.31
C TYR A 34 3.19 -20.47 3.27
N GLY A 35 3.59 -20.62 2.02
CA GLY A 35 2.70 -20.98 0.91
C GLY A 35 2.65 -19.91 -0.18
N MET A 36 1.68 -20.02 -1.07
CA MET A 36 1.51 -19.10 -2.20
C MET A 36 0.14 -18.44 -2.17
N LEU A 37 0.11 -17.15 -2.49
CA LEU A 37 -1.11 -16.35 -2.56
C LEU A 37 -1.06 -15.54 -3.85
N VAL A 38 -2.21 -15.45 -4.52
CA VAL A 38 -2.33 -14.66 -5.75
C VAL A 38 -3.41 -13.62 -5.53
N PHE A 39 -3.03 -12.35 -5.62
CA PHE A 39 -3.95 -11.22 -5.60
C PHE A 39 -4.06 -10.68 -7.02
N SER A 40 -5.27 -10.53 -7.54
CA SER A 40 -5.44 -10.08 -8.92
C SER A 40 -6.78 -9.41 -9.18
N ASP A 41 -6.73 -8.27 -9.84
CA ASP A 41 -7.86 -7.58 -10.45
C ASP A 41 -7.86 -7.67 -11.98
N LEU A 42 -7.10 -8.63 -12.54
CA LEU A 42 -7.05 -8.86 -13.99
C LEU A 42 -8.46 -9.00 -14.57
N CYS A 43 -8.68 -8.26 -15.64
CA CYS A 43 -9.97 -8.12 -16.30
C CYS A 43 -9.76 -8.07 -17.82
N MET A 44 -10.85 -8.20 -18.59
CA MET A 44 -10.83 -8.01 -20.04
C MET A 44 -11.63 -6.78 -20.43
N HIS A 45 -11.08 -5.99 -21.33
CA HIS A 45 -11.80 -4.89 -21.97
C HIS A 45 -12.83 -5.46 -22.96
N PRO A 46 -14.11 -5.05 -22.89
CA PRO A 46 -15.16 -5.63 -23.73
C PRO A 46 -14.97 -5.32 -25.22
N ASP A 47 -14.36 -4.17 -25.53
CA ASP A 47 -14.24 -3.68 -26.90
C ASP A 47 -12.99 -4.25 -27.60
N SER A 48 -11.84 -4.31 -26.92
CA SER A 48 -10.59 -4.80 -27.49
C SER A 48 -10.30 -6.28 -27.20
N GLY A 49 -10.90 -6.85 -26.16
CA GLY A 49 -10.55 -8.18 -25.66
C GLY A 49 -9.20 -8.26 -24.95
N GLU A 50 -8.50 -7.13 -24.79
CA GLU A 50 -7.21 -7.07 -24.12
C GLU A 50 -7.36 -7.17 -22.59
N PHE A 51 -6.32 -7.71 -21.95
CA PHE A 51 -6.25 -7.72 -20.49
C PHE A 51 -5.95 -6.33 -19.94
N GLY A 52 -6.66 -5.96 -18.88
CA GLY A 52 -6.37 -4.82 -18.01
C GLY A 52 -6.08 -5.27 -16.58
N GLY A 53 -5.51 -4.38 -15.77
CA GLY A 53 -5.27 -4.60 -14.33
C GLY A 53 -3.91 -5.23 -14.04
N GLN A 54 -3.83 -5.95 -12.92
CA GLN A 54 -2.57 -6.47 -12.40
C GLN A 54 -2.73 -7.76 -11.58
N ARG A 55 -1.62 -8.47 -11.40
CA ARG A 55 -1.52 -9.68 -10.61
C ARG A 55 -0.23 -9.67 -9.79
N ILE A 56 -0.36 -10.00 -8.52
CA ILE A 56 0.74 -10.14 -7.57
C ILE A 56 0.68 -11.56 -7.03
N THR A 57 1.73 -12.33 -7.28
CA THR A 57 1.92 -13.65 -6.68
C THR A 57 2.95 -13.54 -5.58
N LEU A 58 2.51 -13.72 -4.33
CA LEU A 58 3.36 -13.80 -3.16
C LEU A 58 3.69 -15.26 -2.86
N GLN A 59 4.97 -15.59 -2.81
CA GLN A 59 5.48 -16.90 -2.42
C GLN A 59 6.25 -16.77 -1.10
N ARG A 60 5.84 -17.52 -0.09
CA ARG A 60 6.41 -17.47 1.25
C ARG A 60 7.08 -18.79 1.60
N PHE A 61 8.41 -18.78 1.69
CA PHE A 61 9.21 -19.93 2.09
C PHE A 61 9.76 -19.75 3.50
N ALA A 62 10.46 -20.76 4.02
CA ALA A 62 11.05 -20.66 5.36
C ALA A 62 12.23 -19.68 5.40
N GLU A 63 12.92 -19.54 4.28
CA GLU A 63 14.15 -18.77 4.13
C GLU A 63 13.92 -17.38 3.51
N VAL A 64 12.94 -17.27 2.60
CA VAL A 64 12.73 -16.06 1.79
C VAL A 64 11.28 -15.90 1.34
N ASP A 65 10.83 -14.65 1.27
CA ASP A 65 9.57 -14.27 0.62
C ASP A 65 9.90 -13.71 -0.79
N THR A 66 9.19 -14.17 -1.82
CA THR A 66 9.35 -13.74 -3.23
C THR A 66 8.04 -13.18 -3.76
N VAL A 67 8.11 -12.14 -4.60
CA VAL A 67 6.95 -11.58 -5.30
C VAL A 67 7.18 -11.64 -6.81
N LEU A 68 6.17 -12.12 -7.54
CA LEU A 68 6.06 -11.98 -8.98
C LEU A 68 4.97 -10.96 -9.29
N TYR A 69 5.30 -9.96 -10.11
CA TYR A 69 4.42 -8.87 -10.49
C TYR A 69 4.12 -8.90 -11.99
N GLU A 70 2.84 -8.84 -12.33
CA GLU A 70 2.35 -8.76 -13.69
C GLU A 70 1.36 -7.60 -13.79
N PHE A 71 1.45 -6.81 -14.86
CA PHE A 71 0.60 -5.64 -15.07
C PHE A 71 0.31 -5.44 -16.55
N THR A 72 -0.62 -4.56 -16.87
CA THR A 72 -1.03 -4.34 -18.26
C THR A 72 -0.55 -3.00 -18.79
N ALA A 73 0.22 -3.03 -19.90
CA ALA A 73 0.75 -1.86 -20.59
C ALA A 73 0.61 -2.04 -22.12
N GLY A 74 -0.63 -2.16 -22.61
CA GLY A 74 -0.93 -2.57 -24.00
C GLY A 74 -0.96 -4.09 -24.22
N GLY A 75 -1.01 -4.85 -23.13
CA GLY A 75 -1.01 -6.31 -23.07
C GLY A 75 -0.56 -6.76 -21.68
N LEU A 76 -0.80 -8.02 -21.32
CA LEU A 76 -0.30 -8.56 -20.05
C LEU A 76 1.23 -8.68 -20.11
N SER A 77 1.93 -8.03 -19.18
CA SER A 77 3.39 -8.05 -19.11
C SER A 77 3.93 -9.45 -18.85
N TRP A 78 5.18 -9.68 -19.23
CA TRP A 78 5.93 -10.80 -18.64
C TRP A 78 6.03 -10.60 -17.11
N PRO A 79 6.02 -11.69 -16.32
CA PRO A 79 6.20 -11.59 -14.87
C PRO A 79 7.55 -10.98 -14.53
N VAL A 80 7.53 -9.92 -13.73
CA VAL A 80 8.71 -9.29 -13.15
C VAL A 80 8.94 -9.89 -11.76
N VAL A 81 10.13 -10.42 -11.51
CA VAL A 81 10.53 -10.87 -10.17
C VAL A 81 10.95 -9.64 -9.37
N ALA A 82 10.30 -9.42 -8.23
CA ALA A 82 10.57 -8.26 -7.40
C ALA A 82 11.84 -8.41 -6.57
N SER A 83 12.52 -7.29 -6.33
CA SER A 83 13.58 -7.12 -5.33
C SER A 83 13.01 -6.52 -4.03
N ASP A 84 13.81 -6.53 -2.96
CA ASP A 84 13.53 -5.86 -1.68
C ASP A 84 12.15 -6.17 -1.07
N VAL A 85 11.69 -7.40 -1.25
CA VAL A 85 10.41 -7.88 -0.73
C VAL A 85 10.44 -7.83 0.81
N THR A 86 9.58 -7.01 1.38
CA THR A 86 9.47 -6.85 2.83
C THR A 86 8.02 -6.95 3.27
N ILE A 87 7.74 -7.88 4.17
CA ILE A 87 6.43 -8.07 4.80
C ILE A 87 6.53 -7.68 6.26
N ASP A 88 5.58 -6.88 6.75
CA ASP A 88 5.57 -6.51 8.16
C ASP A 88 5.42 -7.75 9.08
N PRO A 89 5.87 -7.69 10.34
CA PRO A 89 5.80 -8.84 11.26
C PRO A 89 4.38 -9.34 11.56
N ARG A 90 3.36 -8.53 11.30
CA ARG A 90 1.94 -8.86 11.45
C ARG A 90 1.32 -9.40 10.16
N GLY A 91 2.09 -9.45 9.06
CA GLY A 91 1.62 -9.77 7.72
C GLY A 91 0.49 -8.87 7.25
N GLN A 92 0.45 -7.59 7.62
CA GLN A 92 -0.64 -6.68 7.24
C GLN A 92 -0.27 -5.72 6.11
N GLN A 93 1.01 -5.44 5.96
CA GLN A 93 1.57 -4.54 4.96
C GLN A 93 2.79 -5.20 4.36
N PHE A 94 3.03 -4.90 3.10
CA PHE A 94 4.27 -5.26 2.45
C PHE A 94 4.60 -4.29 1.33
N TYR A 95 5.87 -4.22 1.00
CA TYR A 95 6.37 -3.50 -0.16
C TYR A 95 7.40 -4.35 -0.88
N PHE A 96 7.60 -4.03 -2.14
CA PHE A 96 8.54 -4.71 -3.01
C PHE A 96 8.93 -3.77 -4.15
N THR A 97 10.11 -3.95 -4.69
CA THR A 97 10.64 -3.12 -5.77
C THR A 97 10.61 -3.90 -7.08
N VAL A 98 10.22 -3.23 -8.16
CA VAL A 98 10.20 -3.79 -9.50
C VAL A 98 10.89 -2.85 -10.47
N GLN A 99 11.60 -3.45 -11.43
CA GLN A 99 12.15 -2.73 -12.58
C GLN A 99 11.68 -3.45 -13.85
N PRO A 100 10.52 -3.07 -14.41
CA PRO A 100 10.08 -3.61 -15.69
C PRO A 100 11.06 -3.24 -16.81
N PRO A 101 11.10 -4.00 -17.91
CA PRO A 101 11.88 -3.63 -19.09
C PRO A 101 11.45 -2.25 -19.58
N ASP A 102 12.41 -1.40 -19.91
CA ASP A 102 12.19 -0.06 -20.46
C ASP A 102 11.41 0.92 -19.54
N GLU A 103 11.23 0.57 -18.26
CA GLU A 103 10.69 1.44 -17.22
C GLU A 103 11.72 1.68 -16.12
N ASP A 104 11.59 2.81 -15.42
CA ASP A 104 12.38 3.08 -14.23
C ASP A 104 11.99 2.14 -13.08
N GLU A 105 12.96 1.85 -12.21
CA GLU A 105 12.70 1.12 -10.98
C GLU A 105 11.69 1.87 -10.11
N ARG A 106 10.75 1.12 -9.53
CA ARG A 106 9.76 1.66 -8.60
C ARG A 106 9.45 0.69 -7.47
N THR A 107 9.21 1.25 -6.28
CA THR A 107 8.69 0.50 -5.14
C THR A 107 7.18 0.53 -5.13
N ILE A 108 6.57 -0.65 -5.04
CA ILE A 108 5.13 -0.85 -4.87
C ILE A 108 4.89 -1.19 -3.41
N SER A 109 3.98 -0.46 -2.77
CA SER A 109 3.57 -0.68 -1.38
C SER A 109 2.09 -1.06 -1.33
N GLY A 110 1.71 -1.87 -0.34
CA GLY A 110 0.32 -2.23 -0.14
C GLY A 110 0.03 -2.78 1.25
N HIS A 111 -1.26 -2.85 1.55
CA HIS A 111 -1.77 -3.39 2.80
C HIS A 111 -2.96 -4.33 2.57
N LEU A 112 -3.14 -5.26 3.48
CA LEU A 112 -4.25 -6.20 3.43
C LEU A 112 -5.49 -5.64 4.10
N ALA A 113 -6.59 -5.75 3.40
CA ALA A 113 -7.94 -5.49 3.86
C ALA A 113 -8.73 -6.81 3.97
N ASP A 114 -9.94 -6.72 4.52
CA ASP A 114 -10.93 -7.80 4.48
C ASP A 114 -10.42 -9.14 5.05
N ASN A 115 -9.62 -9.05 6.12
CA ASN A 115 -8.95 -10.18 6.77
C ASN A 115 -8.03 -10.98 5.82
N GLY A 116 -7.24 -10.28 5.00
CA GLY A 116 -6.28 -10.90 4.07
C GLY A 116 -6.88 -11.33 2.74
N LYS A 117 -8.16 -11.04 2.48
CA LYS A 117 -8.85 -11.39 1.23
C LYS A 117 -8.68 -10.34 0.14
N THR A 118 -8.09 -9.19 0.45
CA THR A 118 -7.85 -8.14 -0.54
C THR A 118 -6.55 -7.44 -0.22
N LEU A 119 -5.72 -7.27 -1.25
CA LEU A 119 -4.54 -6.42 -1.22
C LEU A 119 -4.91 -5.05 -1.79
N VAL A 120 -4.69 -4.01 -1.01
CA VAL A 120 -4.88 -2.62 -1.43
C VAL A 120 -3.51 -2.03 -1.66
N LEU A 121 -3.22 -1.59 -2.88
CA LEU A 121 -1.96 -0.96 -3.20
C LEU A 121 -2.03 0.54 -2.99
N ASP A 122 -0.90 1.10 -2.59
CA ASP A 122 -0.72 2.54 -2.51
C ASP A 122 -0.69 3.13 -3.93
N GLY A 123 -1.28 4.32 -4.07
CA GLY A 123 -1.54 4.94 -5.37
C GLY A 123 -3.01 4.89 -5.76
N GLY A 124 -3.27 5.23 -7.02
CA GLY A 124 -4.62 5.41 -7.55
C GLY A 124 -4.90 4.52 -8.74
N TYR A 125 -6.14 4.02 -8.83
CA TYR A 125 -6.63 3.34 -10.02
C TYR A 125 -6.70 4.33 -11.19
N CYS A 126 -6.03 4.03 -12.31
CA CYS A 126 -5.88 4.94 -13.44
C CYS A 126 -5.35 6.33 -13.03
N GLU A 127 -4.34 6.37 -12.17
CA GLU A 127 -3.73 7.60 -11.64
C GLU A 127 -4.67 8.48 -10.78
N ASP A 128 -5.92 8.07 -10.55
CA ASP A 128 -6.83 8.73 -9.63
C ASP A 128 -6.60 8.21 -8.21
N GLN A 129 -5.81 8.96 -7.43
CA GLN A 129 -5.52 8.65 -6.02
C GLN A 129 -6.77 8.59 -5.13
N SER A 130 -7.92 9.10 -5.59
CA SER A 130 -9.18 8.98 -4.85
C SER A 130 -9.86 7.61 -5.01
N VAL A 131 -9.37 6.77 -5.92
CA VAL A 131 -9.86 5.41 -6.14
C VAL A 131 -8.76 4.41 -5.79
N PRO A 132 -8.89 3.62 -4.71
CA PRO A 132 -7.84 2.68 -4.31
C PRO A 132 -7.74 1.51 -5.31
N MET A 133 -6.52 1.07 -5.59
CA MET A 133 -6.26 -0.16 -6.34
C MET A 133 -6.46 -1.37 -5.44
N ARG A 134 -7.48 -2.18 -5.72
CA ARG A 134 -7.88 -3.31 -4.87
C ARG A 134 -7.77 -4.62 -5.64
N LEU A 135 -6.86 -5.50 -5.22
CA LEU A 135 -6.63 -6.81 -5.80
C LEU A 135 -7.22 -7.88 -4.88
N PRO A 136 -8.35 -8.51 -5.22
CA PRO A 136 -8.91 -9.60 -4.43
C PRO A 136 -8.01 -10.84 -4.47
N LEU A 137 -8.02 -11.62 -3.38
CA LEU A 137 -7.39 -12.93 -3.33
C LEU A 137 -8.07 -13.89 -4.32
N VAL A 138 -7.27 -14.51 -5.18
CA VAL A 138 -7.73 -15.52 -6.13
C VAL A 138 -7.87 -16.85 -5.41
N THR A 139 -9.09 -17.36 -5.34
CA THR A 139 -9.41 -18.69 -4.77
C THR A 139 -9.86 -19.69 -5.83
N ASP A 140 -10.23 -19.22 -7.01
CA ASP A 140 -10.59 -20.03 -8.18
C ASP A 140 -9.74 -19.60 -9.37
N PHE A 141 -8.76 -20.43 -9.72
CA PHE A 141 -7.82 -20.21 -10.83
C PHE A 141 -8.40 -20.58 -12.20
N SER A 142 -9.58 -21.19 -12.24
CA SER A 142 -10.29 -21.55 -13.46
C SER A 142 -11.29 -20.49 -13.92
N ARG A 143 -11.59 -19.51 -13.05
CA ARG A 143 -12.55 -18.44 -13.35
C ARG A 143 -12.10 -17.63 -14.56
N LYS A 144 -13.05 -17.27 -15.41
CA LYS A 144 -12.82 -16.30 -16.49
C LYS A 144 -12.56 -14.91 -15.89
N ALA A 145 -11.70 -14.14 -16.54
CA ALA A 145 -11.50 -12.74 -16.19
C ALA A 145 -12.82 -11.96 -16.34
N GLY A 146 -13.09 -11.07 -15.38
CA GLY A 146 -14.26 -10.19 -15.43
C GLY A 146 -14.08 -9.05 -16.41
N THR A 147 -15.09 -8.20 -16.54
CA THR A 147 -15.00 -6.99 -17.38
C THR A 147 -14.23 -5.89 -16.66
N CYS A 148 -13.34 -5.21 -17.37
CA CYS A 148 -12.59 -4.08 -16.81
C CYS A 148 -13.50 -2.93 -16.41
N ARG A 149 -13.19 -2.30 -15.27
CA ARG A 149 -13.83 -1.07 -14.85
C ARG A 149 -13.32 0.08 -15.71
N ALA A 150 -14.20 1.00 -16.08
CA ALA A 150 -13.77 2.23 -16.74
C ALA A 150 -12.97 3.11 -15.78
N CYS A 151 -11.88 3.72 -16.26
CA CYS A 151 -11.19 4.76 -15.54
C CYS A 151 -12.15 5.93 -15.27
N PRO A 152 -12.14 6.54 -14.06
CA PRO A 152 -12.91 7.76 -13.80
C PRO A 152 -12.55 8.85 -14.80
N ALA A 153 -13.52 9.69 -15.16
CA ALA A 153 -13.25 10.85 -16.01
C ALA A 153 -12.21 11.76 -15.34
N PRO A 154 -11.18 12.25 -16.07
CA PRO A 154 -10.20 13.17 -15.52
C PRO A 154 -10.89 14.38 -14.88
N LYS A 155 -10.51 14.71 -13.65
CA LYS A 155 -10.99 15.95 -13.02
C LYS A 155 -10.37 17.12 -13.78
N VAL A 156 -11.17 17.86 -14.53
CA VAL A 156 -10.74 19.09 -15.22
C VAL A 156 -10.24 20.05 -14.15
N LYS A 157 -8.92 20.21 -14.04
CA LYS A 157 -8.35 21.31 -13.27
C LYS A 157 -8.71 22.58 -14.02
N GLN A 158 -9.53 23.45 -13.41
CA GLN A 158 -9.75 24.79 -13.96
C GLN A 158 -8.38 25.44 -14.14
N PRO A 159 -8.08 26.01 -15.33
CA PRO A 159 -6.84 26.75 -15.50
C PRO A 159 -6.79 27.87 -14.44
N PRO A 160 -5.59 28.21 -13.91
CA PRO A 160 -5.44 29.37 -13.04
C PRO A 160 -6.02 30.57 -13.77
N GLU A 161 -6.90 31.30 -13.10
CA GLU A 161 -7.50 32.52 -13.61
C GLU A 161 -6.36 33.48 -13.96
N GLU A 162 -6.16 33.77 -15.25
CA GLU A 162 -5.20 34.77 -15.72
C GLU A 162 -5.47 36.08 -14.97
N GLU A 163 -4.50 36.53 -14.18
CA GLU A 163 -4.49 37.88 -13.62
C GLU A 163 -4.62 38.87 -14.78
N LYS A 164 -5.82 39.43 -14.95
CA LYS A 164 -6.06 40.50 -15.91
C LYS A 164 -5.11 41.66 -15.57
N PRO A 165 -4.40 42.24 -16.55
CA PRO A 165 -3.52 43.36 -16.28
C PRO A 165 -4.33 44.54 -15.76
N VAL A 166 -3.97 45.02 -14.57
CA VAL A 166 -4.52 46.24 -13.99
C VAL A 166 -4.04 47.40 -14.85
N ILE A 167 -4.95 47.97 -15.65
CA ILE A 167 -4.71 49.21 -16.39
C ILE A 167 -4.78 50.35 -15.37
N ASP A 168 -3.62 50.88 -14.99
CA ASP A 168 -3.52 52.08 -14.16
C ASP A 168 -4.12 53.27 -14.93
N THR A 169 -5.30 53.69 -14.49
CA THR A 169 -5.98 54.88 -15.00
C THR A 169 -5.95 55.96 -13.92
N GLY A 170 -4.89 56.77 -13.96
CA GLY A 170 -4.99 58.19 -13.69
C GLY A 170 -4.15 58.71 -12.54
N SER A 171 -3.23 59.62 -12.86
CA SER A 171 -3.11 60.84 -12.08
C SER A 171 -2.66 62.01 -12.95
N THR A 172 -3.58 62.94 -13.15
CA THR A 172 -3.41 64.25 -13.78
C THR A 172 -2.75 65.19 -12.78
N VAL A 173 -1.66 65.88 -13.14
CA VAL A 173 -1.28 67.16 -12.50
C VAL A 173 -0.80 68.16 -13.55
N THR A 174 -1.26 69.39 -13.33
CA THR A 174 -1.43 70.55 -14.19
C THR A 174 -0.17 71.44 -14.29
N ALA A 175 0.04 72.00 -15.49
CA ALA A 175 0.61 73.30 -15.90
C ALA A 175 1.79 74.02 -15.19
N SER A 176 2.71 74.48 -16.07
CA SER A 176 3.35 75.81 -16.18
C SER A 176 4.27 76.36 -15.08
N ARG A 177 5.55 76.60 -15.44
CA ARG A 177 6.07 77.92 -15.85
C ARG A 177 7.42 77.80 -16.56
#